data_AF-A0A2N6BWB3-F1
#
_entry.id   AF-A0A2N6BWB3-F1
#
_cell.length_a   1.000
_cell.length_b   1.000
_cell.length_c   1.000
_cell.angle_alpha   90.00
_cell.angle_beta   90.00
_cell.angle_gamma   90.00
#
_symmetry.space_group_name_H-M   'P 1'
#
loop_
_entity.id
_entity.type
_entity.pdbx_description
1 polymer ?
#
loop_
_entity_poly.entity_id
_entity_poly.type
_entity_poly.pdbx_seq_one_letter_code
_entity_poly.pdbx_strand_id
1 'polypeptide(L)'
;MPLFGKSPLAITSKIIFHASTLGLPERQQLGKASLSADGFTLAIPAAKGNDAIRIKVPLSRISNLRAFQKKTYSSIFYIIQVDYLNDKNKACMVSCEIRVFLRRGQALATVRQWKEIYGRLVSQQG
;
A
#
# COMPACT_ATOMS: atom_id res chain seq x y z
N MET A 1 0.96 36.82 3.23
CA MET A 1 0.98 35.75 2.21
C MET A 1 1.74 34.55 2.77
N PRO A 2 1.10 33.40 3.06
CA PRO A 2 1.86 32.19 3.36
C PRO A 2 2.18 31.46 2.05
N LEU A 3 3.46 31.20 1.84
CA LEU A 3 3.98 30.26 0.86
C LEU A 3 3.51 28.85 1.26
N PHE A 4 2.34 28.43 0.78
CA PHE A 4 1.95 27.02 0.85
C PHE A 4 2.85 26.23 -0.10
N GLY A 5 4.02 25.82 0.40
CA GLY A 5 4.75 24.70 -0.16
C GLY A 5 3.78 23.53 -0.22
N LYS A 6 3.40 23.12 -1.43
CA LYS A 6 2.61 21.90 -1.66
C LYS A 6 3.37 20.76 -0.98
N SER A 7 2.91 20.31 0.19
CA SER A 7 3.42 19.08 0.78
C SER A 7 3.39 18.01 -0.31
N PRO A 8 4.48 17.28 -0.56
CA PRO A 8 4.51 16.29 -1.63
C PRO A 8 3.35 15.31 -1.43
N LEU A 9 2.59 15.04 -2.50
CA LEU A 9 1.51 14.07 -2.53
C LEU A 9 2.07 12.69 -2.19
N ALA A 10 2.10 12.38 -0.90
CA ALA A 10 2.67 11.17 -0.37
C ALA A 10 1.88 10.69 0.84
N ILE A 11 1.77 9.37 0.99
CA ILE A 11 1.20 8.72 2.16
C ILE A 11 2.08 7.58 2.59
N THR A 12 2.21 7.42 3.90
CA THR A 12 2.90 6.28 4.52
C THR A 12 2.02 5.71 5.60
N SER A 13 1.97 4.39 5.70
CA SER A 13 1.18 3.70 6.72
C SER A 13 1.94 2.48 7.23
N LYS A 14 1.81 2.22 8.54
CA LYS A 14 2.15 0.91 9.10
C LYS A 14 1.08 -0.08 8.64
N ILE A 15 1.52 -1.25 8.20
CA ILE A 15 0.64 -2.26 7.59
C ILE A 15 1.00 -3.65 8.11
N ILE A 16 0.06 -4.58 8.01
CA ILE A 16 0.32 -6.02 8.04
C ILE A 16 0.30 -6.53 6.60
N PHE A 17 1.37 -7.19 6.19
CA PHE A 17 1.40 -7.88 4.91
C PHE A 17 0.40 -9.03 4.94
N HIS A 18 -0.51 -9.06 3.97
CA HIS A 18 -1.59 -10.04 3.94
C HIS A 18 -1.36 -11.08 2.84
N ALA A 19 -1.10 -10.67 1.60
CA ALA A 19 -0.96 -11.59 0.48
C ALA A 19 -0.18 -10.95 -0.69
N SER A 20 0.46 -11.79 -1.49
CA SER A 20 1.09 -11.37 -2.75
C SER A 20 1.19 -12.51 -3.75
N THR A 21 1.15 -12.18 -5.03
CA THR A 21 1.48 -13.11 -6.13
C THR A 21 2.98 -13.37 -6.26
N LEU A 22 3.83 -12.74 -5.44
CA LEU A 22 5.29 -12.89 -5.46
C LEU A 22 5.79 -14.17 -4.76
N GLY A 23 4.90 -15.04 -4.29
CA GLY A 23 5.30 -16.26 -3.56
C GLY A 23 5.90 -15.99 -2.18
N LEU A 24 5.68 -14.79 -1.63
CA LEU A 24 6.08 -14.48 -0.26
C LEU A 24 5.22 -15.30 0.71
N PRO A 25 5.81 -15.87 1.78
CA PRO A 25 5.05 -16.64 2.74
C PRO A 25 3.94 -15.77 3.34
N GLU A 26 2.69 -16.25 3.27
CA GLU A 26 1.51 -15.60 3.84
C GLU A 26 1.58 -15.66 5.38
N ARG A 27 2.47 -14.84 5.93
CA ARG A 27 2.59 -14.60 7.36
C ARG A 27 2.17 -13.16 7.61
N GLN A 28 1.39 -12.93 8.65
CA GLN A 28 1.03 -11.58 9.11
C GLN A 28 2.30 -10.87 9.61
N GLN A 29 3.01 -10.23 8.69
CA GLN A 29 4.26 -9.54 8.97
C GLN A 29 4.01 -8.04 9.03
N LEU A 30 4.43 -7.41 10.12
CA LEU A 30 4.35 -5.95 10.26
C LEU A 30 5.34 -5.31 9.29
N GLY A 31 4.89 -4.31 8.55
CA GLY A 31 5.70 -3.55 7.61
C GLY A 31 5.28 -2.09 7.52
N LYS A 32 5.87 -1.39 6.55
CA LYS A 32 5.49 -0.03 6.18
C LYS A 32 5.26 0.00 4.68
N ALA A 33 4.12 0.56 4.27
CA ALA A 33 3.83 0.86 2.88
C ALA A 33 3.83 2.39 2.69
N SER A 34 4.35 2.84 1.55
CA SER A 34 4.21 4.23 1.12
C SER A 34 3.81 4.33 -0.35
N LEU A 35 3.16 5.44 -0.69
CA LEU A 35 2.83 5.83 -2.05
C LEU A 35 3.23 7.30 -2.23
N SER A 36 3.89 7.59 -3.35
CA SER A 36 4.37 8.93 -3.72
C SER A 36 4.43 9.05 -5.25
N ALA A 37 4.89 10.19 -5.77
CA ALA A 37 5.13 10.38 -7.20
C ALA A 37 6.12 9.36 -7.80
N ASP A 38 7.08 8.88 -6.99
CA ASP A 38 8.04 7.84 -7.41
C ASP A 38 7.40 6.44 -7.52
N GLY A 39 6.20 6.27 -6.94
CA GLY A 39 5.45 5.03 -6.93
C GLY A 39 5.21 4.47 -5.54
N PHE A 40 4.91 3.17 -5.52
CA PHE A 40 4.59 2.40 -4.32
C PHE A 40 5.84 1.73 -3.76
N THR A 41 5.99 1.79 -2.44
CA THR A 41 7.01 0.99 -1.75
C THR A 41 6.40 0.21 -0.59
N LEU A 42 6.85 -1.03 -0.42
CA LEU A 42 6.55 -1.88 0.72
C LEU A 42 7.87 -2.34 1.34
N ALA A 43 8.05 -2.07 2.62
CA ALA A 43 9.18 -2.53 3.41
C ALA A 43 8.67 -3.40 4.56
N ILE A 44 9.01 -4.68 4.52
CA ILE A 44 8.76 -5.62 5.61
C ILE A 44 10.12 -5.95 6.24
N PRO A 45 10.38 -5.54 7.49
CA PRO A 45 11.60 -5.92 8.19
C PRO A 45 11.68 -7.43 8.33
N ALA A 46 12.91 -7.93 8.25
CA ALA A 46 13.24 -9.30 8.61
C ALA A 46 12.81 -9.61 10.05
N ALA A 47 12.13 -10.73 10.26
CA ALA A 47 12.20 -11.40 11.56
C ALA A 47 13.63 -11.95 11.75
N LYS A 48 14.15 -12.01 12.98
CA LYS A 48 15.51 -12.50 13.28
C LYS A 48 15.84 -13.75 12.42
N GLY A 49 16.85 -13.64 11.56
CA GLY A 49 17.33 -14.72 10.69
C GLY A 49 16.71 -14.82 9.28
N ASN A 50 15.83 -13.89 8.88
CA ASN A 50 15.30 -13.81 7.50
C ASN A 50 15.80 -12.57 6.76
N ASP A 51 15.63 -12.53 5.44
CA ASP A 51 15.88 -11.34 4.64
C ASP A 51 14.74 -10.33 4.74
N ALA A 52 15.08 -9.04 4.73
CA ALA A 52 14.08 -7.98 4.72
C ALA A 52 13.47 -7.85 3.32
N ILE A 53 12.14 -7.86 3.22
CA ILE A 53 11.45 -7.74 1.94
C ILE A 53 11.29 -6.25 1.62
N ARG A 54 11.77 -5.84 0.45
CA ARG A 54 11.57 -4.50 -0.10
C ARG A 54 10.99 -4.61 -1.51
N ILE A 55 9.75 -4.20 -1.66
CA ILE A 55 9.09 -4.09 -2.96
C ILE A 55 9.05 -2.60 -3.32
N LYS A 56 9.49 -2.27 -4.53
CA LYS A 56 9.35 -0.94 -5.11
C LYS A 56 8.69 -1.08 -6.47
N VAL A 57 7.58 -0.38 -6.67
CA VAL A 57 6.81 -0.41 -7.91
C VAL A 57 6.68 1.03 -8.41
N PRO A 58 7.27 1.37 -9.56
CA PRO A 58 7.10 2.68 -10.18
C PRO A 58 5.63 2.99 -10.44
N LEU A 59 5.22 4.25 -10.29
CA LEU A 59 3.82 4.65 -10.49
C LEU A 59 3.29 4.27 -11.87
N SER A 60 4.12 4.40 -12.91
CA SER A 60 3.80 4.04 -14.30
C SER A 60 3.47 2.56 -14.53
N ARG A 61 3.82 1.69 -13.58
CA ARG A 61 3.55 0.25 -13.65
C ARG A 61 2.39 -0.19 -12.77
N ILE A 62 1.84 0.70 -11.95
CA ILE A 62 0.65 0.43 -11.15
C ILE A 62 -0.54 0.51 -12.09
N SER A 63 -1.20 -0.63 -12.31
CA SER A 63 -2.39 -0.69 -13.16
C SER A 63 -3.64 -0.29 -12.36
N ASN A 64 -3.66 -0.60 -11.06
CA ASN A 64 -4.78 -0.25 -10.20
C ASN A 64 -4.36 -0.18 -8.72
N LEU A 65 -5.00 0.71 -7.97
CA LEU A 65 -4.94 0.74 -6.52
C LEU A 65 -6.34 0.67 -5.94
N ARG A 66 -6.61 -0.42 -5.22
CA ARG A 66 -7.89 -0.70 -4.59
C ARG A 66 -7.77 -0.55 -3.09
N ALA A 67 -8.83 -0.03 -2.50
CA ALA A 67 -8.90 0.26 -1.09
C ALA A 67 -10.29 -0.16 -0.61
N PHE A 68 -10.38 -1.25 0.15
CA PHE A 68 -11.66 -1.91 0.47
C PHE A 68 -11.71 -2.51 1.87
N GLN A 69 -12.93 -2.80 2.31
CA GLN A 69 -13.20 -3.48 3.57
C GLN A 69 -13.47 -4.96 3.30
N LYS A 70 -12.74 -5.85 3.97
CA LYS A 70 -12.99 -7.29 3.92
C LYS A 70 -13.58 -7.73 5.25
N LYS A 71 -14.84 -8.14 5.24
CA LYS A 71 -15.53 -8.66 6.44
C LYS A 71 -15.34 -10.18 6.49
N THR A 72 -15.02 -10.67 7.69
CA THR A 72 -15.01 -12.10 8.05
C THR A 72 -16.01 -12.31 9.19
N TYR A 73 -16.22 -13.56 9.59
CA TYR A 73 -17.16 -13.92 10.65
C TYR A 73 -16.93 -13.13 11.95
N SER A 74 -15.68 -12.93 12.36
CA SER A 74 -15.33 -12.28 13.64
C SER A 74 -14.62 -10.92 13.49
N SER A 75 -14.32 -10.46 12.27
CA SER A 75 -13.47 -9.28 12.08
C SER A 75 -13.69 -8.54 10.76
N ILE A 76 -13.39 -7.23 10.76
CA ILE A 76 -13.35 -6.38 9.57
C ILE A 76 -11.90 -6.02 9.31
N PHE A 77 -11.43 -6.19 8.07
CA PHE A 77 -10.08 -5.83 7.65
C PHE A 77 -10.17 -4.64 6.69
N TYR A 78 -9.22 -3.72 6.81
CA TYR A 78 -9.10 -2.54 5.96
C TYR A 78 -7.89 -2.73 5.07
N ILE A 79 -8.13 -3.08 3.80
CA ILE A 79 -7.10 -3.58 2.88
C ILE A 79 -6.80 -2.53 1.82
N ILE A 80 -5.50 -2.32 1.56
CA ILE A 80 -4.99 -1.71 0.34
C ILE A 80 -4.43 -2.81 -0.53
N GLN A 81 -4.85 -2.83 -1.79
CA GLN A 81 -4.35 -3.75 -2.79
C GLN A 81 -3.78 -2.96 -3.95
N VAL A 82 -2.53 -3.26 -4.31
CA VAL A 82 -1.84 -2.66 -5.45
C VAL A 82 -1.67 -3.73 -6.51
N ASP A 83 -2.30 -3.52 -7.66
CA ASP A 83 -2.14 -4.33 -8.85
C ASP A 83 -1.14 -3.63 -9.77
N TYR A 84 -0.12 -4.36 -10.24
CA TYR A 84 0.97 -3.78 -11.04
C TYR A 84 1.58 -4.78 -12.01
N LEU A 85 2.34 -4.28 -12.98
CA LEU A 85 3.15 -5.09 -13.89
C LEU A 85 4.59 -5.18 -13.37
N ASN A 86 5.13 -6.39 -13.32
CA ASN A 86 6.55 -6.61 -12.99
C ASN A 86 7.48 -6.32 -14.19
N ASP A 87 8.78 -6.49 -14.02
CA ASP A 87 9.79 -6.28 -15.09
C ASP A 87 9.59 -7.18 -16.32
N LYS A 88 8.81 -8.25 -16.19
CA LYS A 88 8.48 -9.17 -17.28
C LYS A 88 7.07 -8.93 -17.84
N ASN A 89 6.48 -7.76 -17.58
CA ASN A 89 5.10 -7.40 -17.93
C ASN A 89 4.03 -8.40 -17.44
N LYS A 90 4.33 -9.16 -16.38
CA LYS A 90 3.34 -10.05 -15.76
C LYS A 90 2.56 -9.30 -14.70
N ALA A 91 1.25 -9.51 -14.70
CA ALA A 91 0.36 -8.99 -13.68
C ALA A 91 0.72 -9.57 -12.30
N CYS A 92 0.97 -8.67 -11.35
CA CYS A 92 1.32 -8.97 -9.98
C CYS A 92 0.42 -8.18 -9.04
N MET A 93 0.29 -8.66 -7.80
CA MET A 93 -0.53 -8.03 -6.79
C MET A 93 0.13 -8.12 -5.41
N VAL A 94 -0.05 -7.06 -4.62
CA VAL A 94 0.33 -6.97 -3.22
C VAL A 94 -0.84 -6.42 -2.42
N SER A 95 -1.24 -7.13 -1.38
CA SER A 95 -2.31 -6.76 -0.45
C SER A 95 -1.79 -6.54 0.96
N CYS A 96 -2.15 -5.39 1.54
CA CYS A 96 -1.70 -4.93 2.85
C CYS A 96 -2.90 -4.51 3.71
N GLU A 97 -2.87 -4.82 5.00
CA GLU A 97 -3.89 -4.43 5.97
C GLU A 97 -3.41 -3.26 6.86
N ILE A 98 -4.26 -2.25 7.09
CA ILE A 98 -3.91 -1.09 7.94
C ILE A 98 -4.46 -1.22 9.39
N ARG A 99 -5.54 -1.98 9.60
CA ARG A 99 -6.41 -1.84 10.78
C ARG A 99 -5.71 -2.01 12.11
N VAL A 100 -4.72 -2.90 12.21
CA VAL A 100 -4.08 -3.23 13.50
C VAL A 100 -3.46 -2.02 14.21
N PHE A 101 -3.19 -0.92 13.49
CA PHE A 101 -2.61 0.29 14.06
C PHE A 101 -3.60 1.41 14.34
N LEU A 102 -4.85 1.30 13.87
CA LEU A 102 -5.79 2.42 13.84
C LEU A 102 -7.18 2.02 14.34
N ARG A 103 -7.87 2.97 14.99
CA ARG A 103 -9.29 2.81 15.28
C ARG A 103 -10.07 2.69 13.97
N ARG A 104 -11.23 2.02 14.01
CA ARG A 104 -12.06 1.71 12.82
C ARG A 104 -12.27 2.90 11.87
N GLY A 105 -12.64 4.07 12.41
CA GLY A 105 -12.86 5.29 11.63
C GLY A 105 -11.58 5.82 10.96
N GLN A 106 -10.46 5.78 11.67
CA GLN A 106 -9.15 6.19 11.15
C GLN A 106 -8.66 5.22 10.07
N ALA A 107 -8.82 3.91 10.26
CA ALA A 107 -8.45 2.91 9.26
C ALA A 107 -9.22 3.11 7.94
N LEU A 108 -10.52 3.40 8.02
CA LEU A 108 -11.33 3.73 6.85
C LEU A 108 -10.87 5.02 6.17
N ALA A 109 -10.61 6.08 6.96
CA ALA A 109 -10.11 7.34 6.43
C ALA A 109 -8.77 7.16 5.72
N THR A 110 -7.83 6.41 6.32
CA THR A 110 -6.52 6.11 5.71
C THR A 110 -6.67 5.32 4.42
N VAL A 111 -7.46 4.24 4.38
CA VAL A 111 -7.71 3.47 3.14
C VAL A 111 -8.29 4.37 2.03
N ARG A 112 -9.22 5.27 2.36
CA ARG A 112 -9.75 6.25 1.39
C ARG A 112 -8.68 7.23 0.90
N GLN A 113 -7.86 7.74 1.82
CA GLN A 113 -6.78 8.68 1.51
C GLN A 113 -5.74 8.07 0.56
N TRP A 114 -5.43 6.78 0.70
CA TRP A 114 -4.57 6.05 -0.23
C TRP A 114 -5.12 6.06 -1.66
N LYS A 115 -6.42 5.77 -1.83
CA LYS A 115 -7.09 5.81 -3.13
C LYS A 115 -7.11 7.23 -3.71
N GLU A 116 -7.40 8.23 -2.87
CA GLU A 116 -7.44 9.63 -3.28
C GLU A 116 -6.08 10.14 -3.75
N ILE A 117 -5.02 9.85 -3.00
CA ILE A 117 -3.65 10.24 -3.37
C ILE A 117 -3.23 9.55 -4.67
N TYR A 118 -3.52 8.26 -4.84
CA TYR A 118 -3.26 7.57 -6.11
C TYR A 118 -3.97 8.26 -7.28
N GLY A 119 -5.26 8.57 -7.14
CA GLY A 119 -6.02 9.27 -8.18
C GLY A 119 -5.39 10.62 -8.55
N ARG A 120 -4.99 11.42 -7.55
CA ARG A 120 -4.30 12.70 -7.76
C ARG A 120 -2.95 12.53 -8.45
N LEU A 121 -2.19 11.50 -8.09
CA LEU A 121 -0.87 11.21 -8.67
C LEU A 121 -0.98 10.79 -10.15
N VAL A 122 -1.96 9.94 -10.49
CA VAL A 122 -2.20 9.53 -11.88
C VAL A 122 -2.69 10.71 -12.72
N SER A 123 -3.59 11.55 -12.19
CA SER A 123 -4.06 12.75 -12.88
C SER A 123 -2.99 13.83 -13.12
N GLN A 124 -1.83 13.75 -12.46
CA GLN A 124 -0.69 14.65 -12.72
C GLN A 124 0.28 14.11 -13.77
N GLN A 125 0.16 12.83 -14.16
CA GLN A 125 0.99 12.21 -15.19
C GLN A 125 0.35 12.22 -16.60
N GLY A 126 -0.97 12.44 -16.69
CA GLY A 126 -1.72 12.59 -17.93
C GLY A 126 -1.99 14.04 -18.26
#